data_AF-A0A182JQG4-F1
#
_entry.id   AF-A0A182JQG4-F1
#
_cell.length_a   1.000
_cell.length_b   1.000
_cell.length_c   1.000
_cell.angle_alpha   90.00
_cell.angle_beta   90.00
_cell.angle_gamma   90.00
#
_symmetry.space_group_name_H-M   'P 1'
#
loop_
_entity.id
_entity.type
_entity.pdbx_description
1 polymer ?
#
loop_
_entity_poly.entity_id
_entity_poly.type
_entity_poly.pdbx_seq_one_letter_code
_entity_poly.pdbx_strand_id
1 'polypeptide(L)'
;MEQIVKMVCNGKNTYVVGQLLFTMSSHKGNAGLLIKCLSQEVTKYAQKNNHDVIPVIMALNGSSRYPQVADALIAMLSRNGLDVANVALCPGRRPTHLALLDEVASHHEFHGQIMQLLMRLFESHRNELEAYEQLKVMKILLDRMVHLLVCGYVLPVVKYLRKCYSRCNTDMSLIRYFVKEVLDVVTFPYSKEFVELFLPLVSDSIIVDRNSDLVSEFIVNCMANY
;
A
#
# COMPACT_ATOMS: atom_id res chain seq x y z
N MET A 1 -18.45 23.02 -11.45
CA MET A 1 -18.06 23.07 -10.02
C MET A 1 -19.08 22.40 -9.11
N GLU A 2 -20.36 22.80 -9.15
CA GLU A 2 -21.40 22.23 -8.27
C GLU A 2 -21.53 20.70 -8.31
N GLN A 3 -21.44 20.06 -9.48
CA GLN A 3 -21.51 18.59 -9.57
C GLN A 3 -20.36 17.88 -8.83
N ILE A 4 -19.14 18.45 -8.88
CA ILE A 4 -17.96 17.90 -8.18
C ILE A 4 -18.12 18.09 -6.67
N VAL A 5 -18.57 19.26 -6.24
CA VAL A 5 -18.81 19.57 -4.83
C VAL A 5 -19.91 18.67 -4.25
N LYS A 6 -21.00 18.44 -5.00
CA LYS A 6 -22.08 17.55 -4.61
C LYS A 6 -21.65 16.09 -4.54
N MET A 7 -20.75 15.65 -5.42
CA MET A 7 -20.15 14.31 -5.41
C MET A 7 -19.24 14.11 -4.19
N VAL A 8 -18.37 15.09 -3.88
CA VAL A 8 -17.45 15.02 -2.74
C VAL A 8 -18.21 15.14 -1.42
N CYS A 9 -19.27 15.95 -1.35
CA CYS A 9 -20.08 16.11 -0.15
C CYS A 9 -21.25 15.11 -0.05
N ASN A 10 -21.32 14.10 -0.93
CA ASN A 10 -22.42 13.13 -0.94
C ASN A 10 -22.44 12.23 0.31
N GLY A 11 -21.32 12.14 1.03
CA GLY A 11 -21.20 11.43 2.28
C GLY A 11 -19.95 11.85 3.05
N LYS A 12 -19.92 11.59 4.37
CA LYS A 12 -18.77 11.93 5.23
C LYS A 12 -17.47 11.30 4.71
N ASN A 13 -17.55 10.07 4.21
CA ASN A 13 -16.40 9.32 3.68
C ASN A 13 -15.89 9.89 2.36
N THR A 14 -16.81 10.20 1.44
CA THR A 14 -16.49 10.83 0.15
C THR A 14 -15.88 12.21 0.33
N TYR A 15 -16.30 12.92 1.38
CA TYR A 15 -15.77 14.23 1.75
C TYR A 15 -14.34 14.11 2.28
N VAL A 16 -14.08 13.20 3.22
CA VAL A 16 -12.73 12.94 3.78
C VAL A 16 -11.75 12.56 2.67
N VAL A 17 -12.14 11.62 1.79
CA VAL A 17 -11.29 11.18 0.66
C VAL A 17 -11.05 12.31 -0.33
N GLY A 18 -12.09 13.09 -0.66
CA GLY A 18 -11.94 14.25 -1.55
C GLY A 18 -11.00 15.30 -0.98
N GLN A 19 -11.13 15.63 0.31
CA GLN A 19 -10.26 16.61 0.96
C GLN A 19 -8.82 16.14 1.10
N LEU A 20 -8.60 14.86 1.37
CA LEU A 20 -7.28 14.27 1.41
C LEU A 20 -6.60 14.29 0.04
N LEU A 21 -7.35 14.02 -1.04
CA LEU A 21 -6.87 14.14 -2.42
C LEU A 21 -6.50 15.58 -2.79
N PHE A 22 -7.31 16.57 -2.39
CA PHE A 22 -6.98 17.98 -2.60
C PHE A 22 -5.74 18.40 -1.82
N THR A 23 -5.61 17.97 -0.56
CA THR A 23 -4.47 18.30 0.28
C THR A 23 -3.17 17.75 -0.31
N MET A 24 -3.14 16.46 -0.67
CA MET A 24 -1.97 15.84 -1.32
C MET A 24 -1.62 16.48 -2.67
N SER A 25 -2.63 16.83 -3.47
CA SER A 25 -2.41 17.44 -4.79
C SER A 25 -1.93 18.89 -4.68
N SER A 26 -2.20 19.57 -3.57
CA SER A 26 -1.69 20.92 -3.31
C SER A 26 -0.20 20.97 -3.00
N HIS A 27 0.39 19.86 -2.55
CA HIS A 27 1.80 19.76 -2.20
C HIS A 27 2.73 19.41 -3.38
N LYS A 28 2.18 18.96 -4.52
CA LYS A 28 2.98 18.38 -5.64
C LYS A 28 3.15 19.27 -6.89
N GLY A 29 2.71 20.54 -6.90
CA GLY A 29 2.99 21.40 -8.08
C GLY A 29 2.37 22.80 -8.11
N ASN A 30 2.66 23.51 -9.21
CA ASN A 30 2.32 24.93 -9.49
C ASN A 30 0.80 25.25 -9.47
N ALA A 31 -0.07 24.24 -9.41
CA ALA A 31 -1.52 24.37 -9.28
C ALA A 31 -2.03 24.34 -7.82
N GLY A 32 -1.12 24.35 -6.83
CA GLY A 32 -1.47 24.17 -5.42
C GLY A 32 -2.46 25.20 -4.85
N LEU A 33 -2.44 26.44 -5.37
CA LEU A 33 -3.41 27.48 -4.97
C LEU A 33 -4.83 27.18 -5.48
N LEU A 34 -4.98 26.74 -6.73
CA LEU A 34 -6.28 26.40 -7.30
C LEU A 34 -6.92 25.20 -6.57
N ILE A 35 -6.10 24.23 -6.18
CA ILE A 35 -6.54 23.05 -5.45
C ILE A 35 -6.91 23.40 -4.00
N LYS A 36 -6.17 24.31 -3.35
CA LYS A 36 -6.56 24.86 -2.04
C LYS A 36 -7.86 25.65 -2.12
N CYS A 37 -8.06 26.46 -3.17
CA CYS A 37 -9.34 27.14 -3.39
C CYS A 37 -10.49 26.15 -3.59
N LEU A 38 -10.26 25.06 -4.34
CA LEU A 38 -11.28 24.02 -4.53
C LEU A 38 -11.62 23.30 -3.21
N SER A 39 -10.60 22.98 -2.40
CA SER A 39 -10.74 22.42 -1.05
C SER A 39 -11.55 23.33 -0.13
N GLN A 40 -11.28 24.64 -0.16
CA GLN A 40 -12.03 25.65 0.60
C GLN A 40 -13.49 25.74 0.14
N GLU A 41 -13.75 25.66 -1.15
CA GLU A 41 -15.12 25.76 -1.68
C GLU A 41 -15.96 24.52 -1.35
N VAL A 42 -15.35 23.32 -1.44
CA VAL A 42 -15.95 22.06 -0.99
C VAL A 42 -16.24 22.09 0.52
N THR A 43 -15.35 22.71 1.30
CA THR A 43 -15.52 22.91 2.75
C THR A 43 -16.68 23.85 3.07
N LYS A 44 -16.77 25.00 2.40
CA LYS A 44 -17.90 25.94 2.57
C LYS A 44 -19.23 25.27 2.25
N TYR A 45 -19.28 24.44 1.21
CA TYR A 45 -20.49 23.70 0.85
C TYR A 45 -20.87 22.66 1.90
N ALA A 46 -19.90 21.93 2.45
CA ALA A 46 -20.16 20.95 3.51
C ALA A 46 -20.65 21.61 4.80
N GLN A 47 -20.09 22.76 5.18
CA GLN A 47 -20.54 23.57 6.32
C GLN A 47 -21.97 24.08 6.13
N LYS A 48 -22.32 24.55 4.92
CA LYS A 48 -23.70 24.96 4.59
C LYS A 48 -24.72 23.82 4.67
N ASN A 49 -24.28 22.57 4.51
CA ASN A 49 -25.15 21.38 4.59
C ASN A 49 -25.11 20.70 5.97
N ASN A 50 -24.67 21.39 7.03
CA ASN A 50 -24.58 20.87 8.41
C ASN A 50 -23.72 19.59 8.56
N HIS A 51 -22.76 19.37 7.66
CA HIS A 51 -21.76 18.33 7.89
C HIS A 51 -20.70 18.86 8.87
N ASP A 52 -20.50 18.16 9.99
CA ASP A 52 -19.45 18.47 10.95
C ASP A 52 -18.08 18.07 10.38
N VAL A 53 -17.49 19.00 9.62
CA VAL A 53 -16.25 18.80 8.85
C VAL A 53 -15.02 19.43 9.51
N ILE A 54 -15.21 20.21 10.59
CA ILE A 54 -14.12 20.87 11.33
C ILE A 54 -13.06 19.89 11.84
N PRO A 55 -13.42 18.73 12.44
CA PRO A 55 -12.42 17.76 12.92
C PRO A 55 -11.62 17.15 11.76
N VAL A 56 -12.28 16.90 10.63
CA VAL A 56 -11.68 16.35 9.41
C VAL A 56 -10.72 17.35 8.77
N ILE A 57 -11.08 18.63 8.73
CA ILE A 57 -10.21 19.69 8.18
C ILE A 57 -8.99 19.93 9.08
N MET A 58 -9.16 19.89 10.40
CA MET A 58 -8.05 19.98 11.36
C MET A 58 -7.13 18.76 11.30
N ALA A 59 -7.71 17.56 11.19
CA ALA A 59 -7.01 16.30 10.93
C ALA A 59 -6.21 16.32 9.62
N LEU A 60 -6.77 16.90 8.56
CA LEU A 60 -6.17 16.91 7.22
C LEU A 60 -5.13 18.01 7.01
N ASN A 61 -5.16 19.11 7.77
CA ASN A 61 -4.13 20.17 7.73
C ASN A 61 -2.79 19.76 8.39
N GLY A 62 -2.54 18.45 8.53
CA GLY A 62 -1.32 17.87 9.09
C GLY A 62 -1.41 16.34 9.20
N SER A 63 -2.11 15.69 8.28
CA SER A 63 -2.66 14.33 8.40
C SER A 63 -1.66 13.19 8.61
N SER A 64 -0.36 13.41 8.39
CA SER A 64 0.67 12.46 8.83
C SER A 64 0.84 12.45 10.36
N ARG A 65 0.45 13.50 11.08
CA ARG A 65 0.75 13.65 12.52
C ARG A 65 -0.35 13.17 13.49
N TYR A 66 -1.48 12.67 12.99
CA TYR A 66 -2.63 12.34 13.84
C TYR A 66 -3.03 10.87 13.71
N PRO A 67 -2.72 10.03 14.72
CA PRO A 67 -3.02 8.59 14.72
C PRO A 67 -4.49 8.24 14.45
N GLN A 68 -5.40 9.09 14.93
CA GLN A 68 -6.85 8.92 14.78
C GLN A 68 -7.32 8.98 13.31
N VAL A 69 -6.59 9.72 12.47
CA VAL A 69 -6.89 9.87 11.03
C VAL A 69 -6.40 8.64 10.27
N ALA A 70 -5.21 8.15 10.61
CA ALA A 70 -4.67 6.91 10.09
C ALA A 70 -5.57 5.72 10.48
N ASP A 71 -6.03 5.63 11.72
CA ASP A 71 -6.99 4.61 12.17
C ASP A 71 -8.31 4.70 11.38
N ALA A 72 -8.85 5.90 11.20
CA ALA A 72 -10.07 6.10 10.41
C ALA A 72 -9.86 5.70 8.94
N LEU A 73 -8.71 6.03 8.35
CA LEU A 73 -8.35 5.64 6.99
C LEU A 73 -8.22 4.13 6.86
N ILE A 74 -7.53 3.46 7.79
CA ILE A 74 -7.37 2.00 7.80
C ILE A 74 -8.72 1.31 7.99
N ALA A 75 -9.58 1.83 8.87
CA ALA A 75 -10.94 1.33 9.07
C ALA A 75 -11.79 1.52 7.80
N MET A 76 -11.67 2.65 7.10
CA MET A 76 -12.38 2.91 5.85
C MET A 76 -11.90 2.00 4.71
N LEU A 77 -10.58 1.86 4.56
CA LEU A 77 -9.94 0.98 3.60
C LEU A 77 -10.32 -0.48 3.86
N SER A 78 -10.42 -0.87 5.13
CA SER A 78 -10.86 -2.21 5.56
C SER A 78 -12.35 -2.48 5.38
N ARG A 79 -13.21 -1.44 5.35
CA ARG A 79 -14.67 -1.60 5.33
C ARG A 79 -15.29 -1.52 3.94
N ASN A 80 -14.85 -0.62 3.06
CA ASN A 80 -15.51 -0.38 1.76
C ASN A 80 -14.61 0.22 0.65
N GLY A 81 -13.35 0.61 0.94
CA GLY A 81 -12.50 1.32 -0.04
C GLY A 81 -11.71 0.41 -0.99
N LEU A 82 -11.31 -0.76 -0.51
CA LEU A 82 -10.45 -1.73 -1.20
C LEU A 82 -11.24 -2.96 -1.65
N ASP A 83 -12.41 -2.75 -2.25
CA ASP A 83 -12.99 -3.85 -3.01
C ASP A 83 -12.08 -4.17 -4.20
N VAL A 84 -11.96 -5.45 -4.52
CA VAL A 84 -11.12 -6.00 -5.58
C VAL A 84 -11.38 -5.29 -6.92
N ALA A 85 -12.64 -4.95 -7.17
CA ALA A 85 -13.05 -4.15 -8.31
C ALA A 85 -12.36 -2.78 -8.35
N ASN A 86 -12.21 -2.09 -7.22
CA ASN A 86 -11.55 -0.77 -7.17
C ASN A 86 -10.04 -0.82 -7.42
N VAL A 87 -9.39 -1.95 -7.12
CA VAL A 87 -7.96 -2.16 -7.44
C VAL A 87 -7.80 -2.53 -8.93
N ALA A 88 -8.75 -3.28 -9.49
CA ALA A 88 -8.75 -3.72 -10.89
C ALA A 88 -9.25 -2.66 -11.89
N LEU A 89 -10.14 -1.74 -11.48
CA LEU A 89 -10.85 -0.77 -12.34
C LEU A 89 -9.98 0.30 -13.01
N CYS A 90 -8.68 0.40 -12.71
CA CYS A 90 -7.79 1.41 -13.30
C CYS A 90 -6.43 0.83 -13.72
N PRO A 91 -6.37 0.02 -14.81
CA PRO A 91 -5.11 -0.39 -15.39
C PRO A 91 -4.33 0.87 -15.85
N GLY A 92 -3.20 1.14 -15.20
CA GLY A 92 -2.26 2.22 -15.60
C GLY A 92 -2.19 3.45 -14.68
N ARG A 93 -3.01 3.56 -13.63
CA ARG A 93 -2.81 4.56 -12.55
C ARG A 93 -2.65 3.84 -11.22
N ARG A 94 -1.69 4.28 -10.39
CA ARG A 94 -1.64 3.88 -8.98
C ARG A 94 -3.01 4.23 -8.36
N PRO A 95 -3.78 3.25 -7.86
CA PRO A 95 -5.05 3.56 -7.22
C PRO A 95 -4.78 4.51 -6.07
N THR A 96 -5.50 5.62 -6.01
CA THR A 96 -5.23 6.70 -5.04
C THR A 96 -5.30 6.21 -3.59
N HIS A 97 -6.13 5.21 -3.32
CA HIS A 97 -6.23 4.54 -2.03
C HIS A 97 -4.93 3.80 -1.62
N LEU A 98 -4.13 3.33 -2.57
CA LEU A 98 -2.84 2.68 -2.30
C LEU A 98 -1.74 3.69 -2.02
N ALA A 99 -1.77 4.86 -2.67
CA ALA A 99 -0.86 5.95 -2.33
C ALA A 99 -1.09 6.47 -0.91
N LEU A 100 -2.35 6.47 -0.46
CA LEU A 100 -2.70 6.79 0.93
C LEU A 100 -2.19 5.73 1.91
N LEU A 101 -2.28 4.45 1.52
CA LEU A 101 -1.75 3.37 2.33
C LEU A 101 -0.23 3.49 2.50
N ASP A 102 0.48 3.86 1.44
CA ASP A 102 1.93 4.12 1.47
C ASP A 102 2.26 5.30 2.40
N GLU A 103 1.48 6.38 2.36
CA GLU A 103 1.66 7.53 3.28
C GLU A 103 1.45 7.12 4.74
N VAL A 104 0.41 6.33 5.04
CA VAL A 104 0.18 5.83 6.40
C VAL A 104 1.26 4.83 6.82
N ALA A 105 1.78 4.03 5.89
CA ALA A 105 2.88 3.09 6.13
C ALA A 105 4.20 3.77 6.54
N SER A 106 4.35 5.09 6.35
CA SER A 106 5.48 5.84 6.92
C SER A 106 5.46 5.90 8.45
N HIS A 107 4.35 5.54 9.10
CA HIS A 107 4.19 5.54 10.56
C HIS A 107 4.16 4.11 11.12
N HIS A 108 5.16 3.77 11.94
CA HIS A 108 5.36 2.42 12.48
C HIS A 108 4.16 1.84 13.25
N GLU A 109 3.36 2.69 13.89
CA GLU A 109 2.20 2.30 14.72
C GLU A 109 1.14 1.52 13.92
N PHE A 110 1.07 1.74 12.60
CA PHE A 110 0.04 1.17 11.74
C PHE A 110 0.49 -0.05 10.94
N HIS A 111 1.78 -0.39 10.97
CA HIS A 111 2.33 -1.46 10.13
C HIS A 111 1.61 -2.79 10.32
N GLY A 112 1.28 -3.14 11.57
CA GLY A 112 0.54 -4.36 11.87
C GLY A 112 -0.86 -4.39 11.25
N GLN A 113 -1.60 -3.27 11.33
CA GLN A 113 -2.94 -3.15 10.77
C GLN A 113 -2.92 -3.15 9.24
N ILE A 114 -1.97 -2.43 8.63
CA ILE A 114 -1.77 -2.41 7.17
C ILE A 114 -1.42 -3.82 6.68
N MET A 115 -0.49 -4.52 7.35
CA MET A 115 -0.12 -5.88 6.99
C MET A 115 -1.34 -6.83 7.07
N GLN A 116 -2.16 -6.73 8.12
CA GLN A 116 -3.39 -7.52 8.23
C GLN A 116 -4.39 -7.25 7.10
N LEU A 117 -4.53 -6.00 6.67
CA LEU A 117 -5.35 -5.64 5.53
C LEU A 117 -4.79 -6.23 4.23
N LEU A 118 -3.48 -6.09 3.98
CA LEU A 118 -2.83 -6.63 2.80
C LEU A 118 -2.91 -8.16 2.74
N MET A 119 -2.70 -8.88 3.85
CA MET A 119 -2.88 -10.34 3.91
C MET A 119 -4.31 -10.75 3.56
N ARG A 120 -5.32 -10.09 4.14
CA ARG A 120 -6.74 -10.36 3.81
C ARG A 120 -7.06 -10.15 2.34
N LEU A 121 -6.54 -9.07 1.75
CA LEU A 121 -6.74 -8.77 0.33
C LEU A 121 -5.98 -9.73 -0.58
N PHE A 122 -4.81 -10.22 -0.15
CA PHE A 122 -4.02 -11.18 -0.90
C PHE A 122 -4.67 -12.58 -0.91
N GLU A 123 -5.29 -12.97 0.20
CA GLU A 123 -5.99 -14.27 0.35
C GLU A 123 -7.46 -14.26 -0.12
N SER A 124 -7.99 -13.09 -0.47
CA SER A 124 -9.36 -12.98 -0.98
C SER A 124 -9.51 -13.67 -2.36
N HIS A 125 -10.57 -14.47 -2.52
CA HIS A 125 -10.87 -15.17 -3.77
C HIS A 125 -11.45 -14.18 -4.79
N ARG A 126 -10.87 -14.10 -5.99
CA ARG A 126 -11.26 -13.14 -7.04
C ARG A 126 -11.92 -13.84 -8.23
N ASN A 127 -12.99 -14.59 -7.98
CA ASN A 127 -13.61 -15.45 -8.99
C ASN A 127 -14.21 -14.69 -10.19
N GLU A 128 -14.47 -13.38 -10.04
CA GLU A 128 -15.05 -12.53 -11.08
C GLU A 128 -14.02 -11.95 -12.06
N LEU A 129 -12.73 -12.03 -11.74
CA LEU A 129 -11.66 -11.49 -12.59
C LEU A 129 -10.98 -12.59 -13.40
N GLU A 130 -10.54 -12.27 -14.61
CA GLU A 130 -9.67 -13.15 -15.40
C GLU A 130 -8.32 -13.36 -14.71
N ALA A 131 -7.70 -14.54 -14.92
CA ALA A 131 -6.46 -14.94 -14.24
C ALA A 131 -5.32 -13.91 -14.37
N TYR A 132 -5.21 -13.25 -15.53
CA TYR A 132 -4.21 -12.21 -15.78
C TYR A 132 -4.43 -10.95 -14.93
N GLU A 133 -5.69 -10.51 -14.79
CA GLU A 133 -6.04 -9.36 -13.96
C GLU A 133 -5.90 -9.70 -12.46
N GLN A 134 -6.23 -10.94 -12.06
CA GLN A 134 -5.94 -11.41 -10.71
C GLN A 134 -4.44 -11.31 -10.40
N LEU A 135 -3.58 -11.80 -11.31
CA LEU A 135 -2.13 -11.77 -11.14
C LEU A 135 -1.60 -10.32 -11.02
N LYS A 136 -2.10 -9.39 -11.84
CA LYS A 136 -1.76 -7.96 -11.73
C LYS A 136 -2.10 -7.39 -10.37
N VAL A 137 -3.32 -7.64 -9.88
CA VAL A 137 -3.76 -7.15 -8.57
C VAL A 137 -2.89 -7.73 -7.46
N MET A 138 -2.53 -9.02 -7.54
CA MET A 138 -1.64 -9.63 -6.56
C MET A 138 -0.25 -9.00 -6.55
N LYS A 139 0.33 -8.68 -7.72
CA LYS A 139 1.60 -7.93 -7.79
C LYS A 139 1.49 -6.55 -7.15
N ILE A 140 0.41 -5.83 -7.39
CA ILE A 140 0.15 -4.52 -6.77
C ILE A 140 0.13 -4.62 -5.23
N LEU A 141 -0.46 -5.70 -4.68
CA LEU A 141 -0.46 -5.93 -3.24
C LEU A 141 0.93 -6.29 -2.71
N LEU A 142 1.71 -7.08 -3.47
CA LEU A 142 3.10 -7.37 -3.14
C LEU A 142 3.95 -6.10 -3.11
N ASP A 143 3.76 -5.17 -4.06
CA ASP A 143 4.46 -3.88 -4.05
C ASP A 143 4.22 -3.11 -2.75
N ARG A 144 2.99 -3.17 -2.21
CA ARG A 144 2.65 -2.53 -0.93
C ARG A 144 3.29 -3.24 0.26
N MET A 145 3.41 -4.56 0.20
CA MET A 145 4.15 -5.34 1.22
C MET A 145 5.65 -5.03 1.17
N VAL A 146 6.24 -4.88 -0.03
CA VAL A 146 7.63 -4.44 -0.21
C VAL A 146 7.81 -3.00 0.29
N HIS A 147 6.84 -2.11 0.06
CA HIS A 147 6.88 -0.77 0.63
C HIS A 147 6.88 -0.79 2.17
N LEU A 148 6.04 -1.62 2.81
CA LEU A 148 6.09 -1.83 4.26
C LEU A 148 7.46 -2.33 4.74
N LEU A 149 8.11 -3.21 3.97
CA LEU A 149 9.47 -3.68 4.23
C LEU A 149 10.46 -2.51 4.22
N VAL A 150 10.40 -1.65 3.20
CA VAL A 150 11.23 -0.44 3.09
C VAL A 150 10.98 0.53 4.24
N CYS A 151 9.74 0.61 4.74
CA CYS A 151 9.41 1.39 5.95
C CYS A 151 9.88 0.74 7.27
N GLY A 152 10.58 -0.41 7.23
CA GLY A 152 11.14 -1.08 8.41
C GLY A 152 10.32 -2.24 8.97
N TYR A 153 9.20 -2.62 8.35
CA TYR A 153 8.38 -3.76 8.77
C TYR A 153 8.79 -5.09 8.11
N VAL A 154 10.09 -5.36 8.09
CA VAL A 154 10.72 -6.40 7.27
C VAL A 154 10.28 -7.82 7.64
N LEU A 155 10.53 -8.23 8.90
CA LEU A 155 10.40 -9.63 9.30
C LEU A 155 8.97 -10.19 9.16
N PRO A 156 7.90 -9.47 9.58
CA PRO A 156 6.55 -9.98 9.42
C PRO A 156 6.13 -10.17 7.97
N VAL A 157 6.58 -9.27 7.07
CA VAL A 157 6.33 -9.36 5.63
C VAL A 157 6.99 -10.61 5.03
N VAL A 158 8.30 -10.78 5.25
CA VAL A 158 9.05 -11.93 4.71
C VAL A 158 8.53 -13.24 5.30
N LYS A 159 8.22 -13.27 6.61
CA LYS A 159 7.67 -14.44 7.29
C LYS A 159 6.34 -14.87 6.70
N TYR A 160 5.47 -13.92 6.33
CA TYR A 160 4.20 -14.22 5.68
C TYR A 160 4.41 -14.86 4.30
N LEU A 161 5.24 -14.25 3.45
CA LEU A 161 5.51 -14.77 2.09
C LEU A 161 6.21 -16.13 2.12
N ARG A 162 7.15 -16.35 3.06
CA ARG A 162 7.77 -17.65 3.27
C ARG A 162 6.73 -18.72 3.63
N LYS A 163 5.78 -18.37 4.51
CA LYS A 163 4.69 -19.28 4.91
C LYS A 163 3.79 -19.61 3.72
N CYS A 164 3.49 -18.65 2.84
CA CYS A 164 2.73 -18.87 1.62
C CYS A 164 3.47 -19.83 0.67
N TYR A 165 4.77 -19.61 0.47
CA TYR A 165 5.62 -20.51 -0.31
C TYR A 165 5.64 -21.94 0.27
N SER A 166 5.90 -22.11 1.57
CA SER A 166 5.95 -23.44 2.20
C SER A 166 4.62 -24.20 2.17
N ARG A 167 3.48 -23.49 2.06
CA ARG A 167 2.15 -24.10 1.97
C ARG A 167 1.72 -24.40 0.53
N CYS A 168 2.51 -24.05 -0.47
CA CYS A 168 2.19 -24.17 -1.89
C CYS A 168 0.81 -23.55 -2.24
N ASN A 169 0.39 -22.51 -1.52
CA ASN A 169 -0.93 -21.90 -1.66
C ASN A 169 -0.92 -20.62 -2.52
N THR A 170 0.24 -20.28 -3.09
CA THR A 170 0.47 -19.06 -3.88
C THR A 170 1.25 -19.44 -5.13
N ASP A 171 0.92 -18.80 -6.25
CA ASP A 171 1.60 -19.00 -7.53
C ASP A 171 3.10 -18.68 -7.41
N MET A 172 3.96 -19.55 -7.93
CA MET A 172 5.42 -19.38 -7.89
C MET A 172 5.88 -18.10 -8.59
N SER A 173 5.15 -17.64 -9.61
CA SER A 173 5.44 -16.37 -10.29
C SER A 173 5.29 -15.15 -9.38
N LEU A 174 4.39 -15.21 -8.38
CA LEU A 174 4.21 -14.16 -7.38
C LEU A 174 5.32 -14.19 -6.33
N ILE A 175 5.73 -15.38 -5.88
CA ILE A 175 6.88 -15.52 -4.98
C ILE A 175 8.16 -15.02 -5.66
N ARG A 176 8.38 -15.39 -6.93
CA ARG A 176 9.47 -14.89 -7.76
C ARG A 176 9.46 -13.37 -7.89
N TYR A 177 8.29 -12.79 -8.17
CA TYR A 177 8.14 -11.34 -8.24
C TYR A 177 8.53 -10.67 -6.92
N PHE A 178 8.00 -11.16 -5.79
CA PHE A 178 8.35 -10.65 -4.46
C PHE A 178 9.86 -10.72 -4.18
N VAL A 179 10.50 -11.87 -4.44
CA VAL A 179 11.94 -12.03 -4.20
C VAL A 179 12.75 -11.02 -5.01
N LYS A 180 12.39 -10.81 -6.28
CA LYS A 180 13.06 -9.82 -7.12
C LYS A 180 12.91 -8.40 -6.55
N GLU A 181 11.69 -7.98 -6.24
CA GLU A 181 11.45 -6.63 -5.71
C GLU A 181 12.14 -6.40 -4.35
N VAL A 182 12.26 -7.43 -3.52
CA VAL A 182 13.00 -7.34 -2.26
C VAL A 182 14.51 -7.23 -2.52
N LEU A 183 15.07 -8.06 -3.40
CA LEU A 183 16.50 -7.99 -3.77
C LEU A 183 16.88 -6.63 -4.37
N ASP A 184 15.96 -5.97 -5.08
CA ASP A 184 16.17 -4.64 -5.65
C ASP A 184 16.24 -3.51 -4.58
N VAL A 185 15.72 -3.74 -3.36
CA VAL A 185 15.66 -2.71 -2.30
C VAL A 185 16.53 -3.01 -1.07
N VAL A 186 16.91 -4.27 -0.84
CA VAL A 186 17.74 -4.64 0.31
C VAL A 186 19.22 -4.54 -0.02
N THR A 187 20.00 -4.06 0.95
CA THR A 187 21.47 -3.96 0.84
C THR A 187 22.12 -4.49 2.12
N PHE A 188 23.36 -4.95 2.00
CA PHE A 188 24.15 -5.39 3.15
C PHE A 188 24.45 -4.20 4.10
N PRO A 189 24.54 -4.38 5.44
CA PRO A 189 24.51 -5.64 6.21
C PRO A 189 23.09 -6.19 6.46
N TYR A 190 22.97 -7.52 6.40
CA TYR A 190 21.72 -8.22 6.71
C TYR A 190 21.62 -8.57 8.19
N SER A 191 20.42 -8.86 8.68
CA SER A 191 20.23 -9.47 10.00
C SER A 191 20.13 -10.99 9.86
N LYS A 192 20.54 -11.73 10.90
CA LYS A 192 20.47 -13.20 10.90
C LYS A 192 19.02 -13.68 10.72
N GLU A 193 18.06 -13.03 11.38
CA GLU A 193 16.64 -13.36 11.28
C GLU A 193 16.11 -13.15 9.85
N PHE A 194 16.56 -12.10 9.16
CA PHE A 194 16.19 -11.88 7.76
C PHE A 194 16.78 -12.96 6.86
N VAL A 195 18.08 -13.26 6.98
CA VAL A 195 18.74 -14.28 6.17
C VAL A 195 18.09 -15.65 6.36
N GLU A 196 17.82 -16.07 7.60
CA GLU A 196 17.15 -17.34 7.91
C GLU A 196 15.77 -17.45 7.26
N LEU A 197 15.04 -16.33 7.11
CA LEU A 197 13.74 -16.27 6.47
C LEU A 197 13.80 -16.18 4.95
N PHE A 198 14.72 -15.40 4.40
CA PHE A 198 14.74 -15.03 2.98
C PHE A 198 15.63 -15.93 2.13
N LEU A 199 16.76 -16.41 2.65
CA LEU A 199 17.69 -17.27 1.92
C LEU A 199 17.06 -18.54 1.32
N PRO A 200 16.12 -19.24 2.01
CA PRO A 200 15.44 -20.39 1.41
C PRO A 200 14.61 -20.04 0.17
N LEU A 201 14.06 -18.82 0.09
CA LEU A 201 13.29 -18.36 -1.07
C LEU A 201 14.20 -18.02 -2.25
N VAL A 202 15.36 -17.41 -1.98
CA VAL A 202 16.35 -17.02 -2.99
C VAL A 202 17.11 -18.23 -3.55
N SER A 203 17.34 -19.25 -2.72
CA SER A 203 18.12 -20.44 -3.09
C SER A 203 17.36 -21.42 -3.98
N ASP A 204 16.04 -21.30 -4.06
CA ASP A 204 15.20 -22.14 -4.92
C ASP A 204 15.30 -21.68 -6.38
N SER A 205 15.83 -22.56 -7.22
CA SER A 205 15.96 -22.35 -8.68
C SER A 205 14.61 -22.27 -9.40
N ILE A 206 13.51 -22.74 -8.80
CA ILE A 206 12.15 -22.54 -9.32
C ILE A 206 11.72 -21.08 -9.12
N ILE A 207 12.26 -20.39 -8.13
CA ILE A 207 11.92 -18.99 -7.82
C ILE A 207 12.84 -18.05 -8.59
N VAL A 208 14.17 -18.22 -8.52
CA VAL A 208 15.09 -17.24 -9.12
C VAL A 208 16.10 -17.90 -10.07
N ASP A 209 16.40 -17.19 -11.15
CA ASP A 209 17.54 -17.56 -12.00
C ASP A 209 18.84 -17.21 -11.26
N ARG A 210 19.69 -18.23 -11.05
CA ARG A 210 20.99 -18.07 -10.38
C ARG A 210 21.95 -17.18 -11.16
N ASN A 211 21.68 -16.93 -12.44
CA ASN A 211 22.47 -16.01 -13.27
C ASN A 211 22.15 -14.53 -13.00
N SER A 212 21.20 -14.22 -12.11
CA SER A 212 20.94 -12.85 -11.69
C SER A 212 22.07 -12.34 -10.78
N ASP A 213 22.67 -11.20 -11.13
CA ASP A 213 23.75 -10.57 -10.36
C ASP A 213 23.34 -10.33 -8.90
N LEU A 214 22.11 -9.85 -8.67
CA LEU A 214 21.58 -9.56 -7.33
C LEU A 214 21.42 -10.82 -6.47
N VAL A 215 21.08 -11.95 -7.09
CA VAL A 215 20.96 -13.24 -6.39
C VAL A 215 22.33 -13.74 -5.99
N SER A 216 23.28 -13.67 -6.91
CA SER A 216 24.66 -14.08 -6.68
C SER A 216 25.30 -13.23 -5.58
N GLU A 217 25.13 -11.90 -5.64
CA GLU A 217 25.60 -10.97 -4.61
C GLU A 217 25.00 -11.29 -3.24
N PHE A 218 23.68 -11.47 -3.16
CA PHE A 218 23.00 -11.82 -1.92
C PHE A 218 23.53 -13.13 -1.31
N ILE A 219 23.67 -14.18 -2.13
CA ILE A 219 24.14 -15.49 -1.67
C ILE A 219 25.59 -15.42 -1.19
N VAL A 220 26.48 -14.74 -1.92
CA VAL A 220 27.89 -14.56 -1.52
C VAL A 220 27.98 -13.82 -0.19
N ASN A 221 27.24 -12.73 -0.04
CA ASN A 221 27.19 -11.96 1.22
C ASN A 221 26.67 -12.82 2.39
N CYS A 222 25.69 -13.70 2.16
CA CYS A 222 25.21 -14.62 3.19
C CYS A 222 26.26 -15.66 3.57
N MET A 223 26.85 -16.35 2.59
CA MET A 223 27.86 -17.41 2.83
C MET A 223 29.11 -16.92 3.56
N ALA A 224 29.49 -15.66 3.34
CA ALA A 224 30.65 -15.07 3.98
C ALA A 224 30.42 -14.70 5.46
N ASN A 225 29.16 -14.57 5.92
CA ASN A 225 28.83 -13.92 7.19
C ASN A 225 27.87 -14.70 8.11
N TYR A 226 27.27 -15.82 7.66
CA TYR A 226 26.31 -16.63 8.42
C TYR A 226 26.49 -18.13 8.16
#